data_AF-A0A9P0HRT1-F1
#
_entry.id   AF-A0A9P0HRT1-F1
#
_cell.length_a   1.000
_cell.length_b   1.000
_cell.length_c   1.000
_cell.angle_alpha   90.00
_cell.angle_beta   90.00
_cell.angle_gamma   90.00
#
_symmetry.space_group_name_H-M   'P 1'
#
loop_
_entity.id
_entity.type
_entity.pdbx_description
1 polymer ?
#
loop_
_entity_poly.entity_id
_entity_poly.type
_entity_poly.pdbx_seq_one_letter_code
_entity_poly.pdbx_strand_id
1 'polypeptide(L)'
;MVVGAYGDLAAEFSRYWKTQNPDEKEKLKETIINETIPFYMSKFETILKNNGGYLANGKLSWAELYFVGHSSSIRGAIGLDLNEKYPFWKELTEKVHSLPGIKEWLKK
;
A
#
# COMPACT_ATOMS: atom_id res chain seq x y z
N MET A 1 10.27 11.06 5.51
CA MET A 1 8.82 11.42 5.47
C MET A 1 8.02 10.17 5.09
N VAL A 2 6.76 10.02 5.56
CA VAL A 2 5.94 8.80 5.36
C VAL A 2 5.83 8.37 3.89
N VAL A 3 5.72 9.34 2.97
CA VAL A 3 5.64 9.08 1.53
C VAL A 3 6.94 8.50 0.97
N GLY A 4 8.10 8.93 1.48
CA GLY A 4 9.39 8.35 1.09
C GLY A 4 9.46 6.86 1.43
N ALA A 5 9.03 6.49 2.65
CA ALA A 5 8.99 5.10 3.08
C ALA A 5 8.05 4.24 2.21
N TYR A 6 6.93 4.80 1.76
CA TYR A 6 6.06 4.08 0.80
C TYR A 6 6.66 4.02 -0.59
N GLY A 7 7.41 5.05 -1.02
CA GLY A 7 8.20 5.01 -2.25
C GLY A 7 9.24 3.89 -2.22
N ASP A 8 9.89 3.66 -1.08
CA ASP A 8 10.82 2.54 -0.90
C ASP A 8 10.09 1.19 -1.03
N LEU A 9 8.90 1.04 -0.43
CA LEU A 9 8.06 -0.15 -0.64
C LEU A 9 7.64 -0.31 -2.11
N ALA A 10 7.24 0.76 -2.79
CA ALA A 10 6.87 0.74 -4.20
C ALA A 10 8.05 0.36 -5.11
N ALA A 11 9.27 0.75 -4.74
CA ALA A 11 10.49 0.38 -5.46
C ALA A 11 10.77 -1.14 -5.36
N GLU A 12 10.46 -1.78 -4.24
CA GLU A 12 10.56 -3.24 -4.07
C GLU A 12 9.61 -3.97 -5.04
N PHE A 13 8.36 -3.48 -5.16
CA PHE A 13 7.44 -4.01 -6.17
C PHE A 13 7.95 -3.74 -7.59
N SER A 14 8.48 -2.55 -7.88
CA SER A 14 9.07 -2.24 -9.19
C SER A 14 10.22 -3.19 -9.54
N ARG A 15 11.06 -3.54 -8.56
CA ARG A 15 12.13 -4.54 -8.72
C ARG A 15 11.54 -5.89 -9.10
N TYR A 16 10.54 -6.37 -8.36
CA TYR A 16 9.84 -7.63 -8.67
C TYR A 16 9.25 -7.66 -10.08
N TRP A 17 8.59 -6.58 -10.51
CA TRP A 17 8.04 -6.48 -11.86
C TRP A 17 9.12 -6.56 -12.95
N LYS A 18 10.28 -5.93 -12.73
CA LYS A 18 11.39 -5.88 -13.69
C LYS A 18 12.20 -7.17 -13.74
N THR A 19 12.26 -7.95 -12.67
CA THR A 19 12.98 -9.24 -12.64
C THR A 19 12.41 -10.20 -13.68
N GLN A 20 13.29 -10.69 -14.57
CA GLN A 20 12.95 -11.60 -15.67
C GLN A 20 13.26 -13.06 -15.33
N ASN A 21 14.29 -13.32 -14.52
CA ASN A 21 14.64 -14.67 -14.09
C ASN A 21 13.52 -15.22 -13.17
N PRO A 22 12.88 -16.36 -13.51
CA PRO A 22 11.77 -16.89 -12.74
C PRO A 22 12.12 -17.27 -11.29
N ASP A 23 13.28 -17.88 -11.08
CA ASP A 23 13.70 -18.35 -9.75
C ASP A 23 14.02 -17.18 -8.82
N GLU A 24 14.70 -16.16 -9.35
CA GLU A 24 14.97 -14.92 -8.60
C GLU A 24 13.67 -14.16 -8.32
N LYS A 25 12.73 -14.17 -9.26
CA LYS A 25 11.43 -13.52 -9.13
C LYS A 25 10.58 -14.14 -8.03
N GLU A 26 10.54 -15.48 -7.94
CA GLU A 26 9.80 -16.16 -6.89
C GLU A 26 10.46 -15.94 -5.51
N LYS A 27 11.79 -16.05 -5.40
CA LYS A 27 12.51 -15.73 -4.15
C LYS A 27 12.23 -14.29 -3.69
N LEU A 28 12.26 -13.34 -4.62
CA LEU A 28 11.98 -11.95 -4.31
C LEU A 28 10.52 -11.76 -3.86
N LYS A 29 9.56 -12.44 -4.49
CA LYS A 29 8.16 -12.42 -4.07
C LYS A 29 8.00 -12.95 -2.64
N GLU A 30 8.66 -14.04 -2.29
CA GLU A 30 8.66 -14.59 -0.93
C GLU A 30 9.20 -13.56 0.07
N THR A 31 10.35 -12.94 -0.21
CA THR A 31 10.90 -11.87 0.64
C THR A 31 9.93 -10.69 0.77
N ILE A 32 9.31 -10.26 -0.32
CA ILE A 32 8.34 -9.15 -0.29
C ILE A 32 7.15 -9.49 0.61
N ILE A 33 6.59 -10.70 0.48
CA ILE A 33 5.41 -11.13 1.23
C ILE A 33 5.72 -11.35 2.71
N ASN A 34 6.85 -11.99 3.01
CA ASN A 34 7.14 -12.47 4.37
C ASN A 34 7.93 -11.46 5.20
N GLU A 35 8.66 -10.55 4.58
CA GLU A 35 9.56 -9.62 5.29
C GLU A 35 9.21 -8.16 4.98
N THR A 36 9.24 -7.77 3.70
CA THR A 36 9.11 -6.36 3.31
C THR A 36 7.74 -5.78 3.64
N ILE A 37 6.65 -6.45 3.25
CA ILE A 37 5.28 -5.98 3.52
C ILE A 37 5.04 -5.88 5.04
N PRO A 38 5.28 -6.91 5.86
CA PRO A 38 5.11 -6.82 7.31
C PRO A 38 5.91 -5.67 7.93
N PHE A 39 7.16 -5.47 7.50
CA PHE A 39 8.01 -4.39 8.01
C PHE A 39 7.41 -3.00 7.75
N TYR A 40 6.99 -2.70 6.52
CA TYR A 40 6.43 -1.39 6.18
C TYR A 40 5.02 -1.20 6.75
N MET A 41 4.17 -2.22 6.60
CA MET A 41 2.77 -2.14 7.02
C MET A 41 2.63 -1.98 8.53
N SER A 42 3.49 -2.60 9.34
CA SER A 42 3.48 -2.38 10.80
C SER A 42 3.69 -0.90 11.17
N LYS A 43 4.54 -0.19 10.41
CA LYS A 43 4.79 1.25 10.61
C LYS A 43 3.60 2.08 10.13
N PHE A 44 3.03 1.76 8.97
CA PHE A 44 1.87 2.48 8.45
C PHE A 44 0.63 2.31 9.31
N GLU A 45 0.35 1.10 9.81
CA GLU A 45 -0.72 0.86 10.79
C GLU A 45 -0.53 1.71 12.04
N THR A 46 0.71 1.81 12.56
CA THR A 46 1.03 2.64 13.73
C THR A 46 0.78 4.13 13.44
N ILE A 47 1.20 4.61 12.27
CA ILE A 47 1.00 6.01 11.85
C ILE A 47 -0.50 6.30 11.74
N LEU A 48 -1.25 5.45 11.04
CA LEU A 48 -2.69 5.63 10.83
C LEU A 48 -3.43 5.62 12.17
N LYS A 49 -3.12 4.67 13.05
CA LYS A 49 -3.68 4.61 14.41
C LYS A 49 -3.46 5.90 15.19
N ASN A 50 -2.24 6.44 15.16
CA ASN A 50 -1.87 7.61 15.95
C ASN A 50 -2.34 8.94 15.35
N ASN A 51 -2.64 8.98 14.05
CA ASN A 51 -3.03 10.18 13.32
C ASN A 51 -4.51 10.18 12.90
N GLY A 52 -5.40 9.49 13.63
CA GLY A 52 -6.84 9.50 13.35
C GLY A 52 -7.22 8.91 11.98
N GLY A 53 -6.45 7.92 11.52
CA GLY A 53 -6.62 7.27 10.22
C GLY A 53 -6.15 8.12 9.04
N TYR A 54 -5.12 8.95 9.23
CA TYR A 54 -4.45 9.72 8.19
C TYR A 54 -2.93 9.47 8.20
N LEU A 55 -2.28 9.56 7.05
CA LEU A 55 -0.84 9.29 6.93
C LEU A 55 0.00 10.48 7.41
N ALA A 56 -0.55 11.70 7.34
CA ALA A 56 0.14 12.90 7.79
C ALA A 56 -0.83 13.94 8.37
N ASN A 57 -0.37 14.68 9.39
CA ASN A 57 -1.03 15.88 9.93
C ASN A 57 -2.50 15.71 10.38
N GLY A 58 -2.96 14.48 10.60
CA GLY A 58 -4.33 14.19 11.04
C GLY A 58 -5.43 14.61 10.06
N LYS A 59 -5.11 14.77 8.77
CA LYS A 59 -6.07 15.23 7.75
C LYS A 59 -5.76 14.65 6.37
N LEU A 60 -6.75 14.66 5.48
CA LEU A 60 -6.59 14.22 4.09
C LEU A 60 -5.51 15.02 3.37
N SER A 61 -4.66 14.32 2.64
CA SER A 61 -3.63 14.86 1.78
C SER A 61 -3.52 14.04 0.49
N TRP A 62 -2.60 14.42 -0.38
CA TRP A 62 -2.31 13.64 -1.58
C TRP A 62 -1.68 12.26 -1.24
N ALA A 63 -1.09 12.10 -0.05
CA ALA A 63 -0.45 10.86 0.36
C ALA A 63 -1.45 9.70 0.41
N GLU A 64 -2.64 9.93 0.97
CA GLU A 64 -3.70 8.91 1.04
C GLU A 64 -4.12 8.45 -0.36
N LEU A 65 -4.27 9.40 -1.30
CA LEU A 65 -4.62 9.09 -2.69
C LEU A 65 -3.53 8.29 -3.39
N TYR A 66 -2.27 8.67 -3.21
CA TYR A 66 -1.12 7.97 -3.78
C TYR A 66 -0.98 6.54 -3.24
N PHE A 67 -1.09 6.38 -1.92
CA PHE A 67 -0.92 5.10 -1.23
C PHE A 67 -2.03 4.13 -1.63
N VAL A 68 -3.29 4.55 -1.54
CA VAL A 68 -4.43 3.71 -1.90
C VAL A 68 -4.41 3.40 -3.39
N GLY A 69 -4.18 4.41 -4.24
CA GLY A 69 -4.09 4.25 -5.69
C GLY A 69 -3.03 3.23 -6.11
N HIS A 70 -1.80 3.35 -5.61
CA HIS A 70 -0.74 2.39 -5.94
C HIS A 70 -1.02 0.99 -5.38
N SER A 71 -1.54 0.89 -4.15
CA SER A 71 -1.76 -0.40 -3.49
C SER A 71 -2.76 -1.30 -4.20
N SER A 72 -3.68 -0.74 -4.99
CA SER A 72 -4.63 -1.50 -5.82
C SER A 72 -3.95 -2.52 -6.75
N SER A 73 -2.70 -2.26 -7.15
CA SER A 73 -1.93 -3.13 -8.04
C SER A 73 -1.25 -4.30 -7.32
N ILE A 74 -1.11 -4.25 -5.99
CA ILE A 74 -0.37 -5.24 -5.20
C ILE A 74 -1.04 -6.62 -5.27
N ARG A 75 -2.37 -6.66 -5.15
CA ARG A 75 -3.15 -7.91 -5.25
C ARG A 75 -2.90 -8.63 -6.58
N GLY A 76 -2.88 -7.89 -7.69
CA GLY A 76 -2.57 -8.45 -9.00
C GLY A 76 -1.11 -8.89 -9.17
N ALA A 77 -0.16 -8.19 -8.52
CA ALA A 77 1.27 -8.46 -8.65
C ALA A 77 1.71 -9.73 -7.90
N ILE A 78 1.24 -9.89 -6.66
CA ILE A 78 1.75 -10.91 -5.72
C ILE A 78 0.65 -11.73 -5.04
N GLY A 79 -0.62 -11.51 -5.39
CA GLY A 79 -1.75 -12.29 -4.88
C GLY A 79 -2.18 -11.94 -3.45
N LEU A 80 -1.69 -10.82 -2.89
CA LEU A 80 -1.95 -10.43 -1.51
C LEU A 80 -2.88 -9.21 -1.44
N ASP A 81 -3.92 -9.29 -0.61
CA ASP A 81 -4.71 -8.13 -0.22
C ASP A 81 -4.25 -7.59 1.13
N LEU A 82 -3.80 -6.33 1.13
CA LEU A 82 -3.40 -5.64 2.35
C LEU A 82 -4.60 -5.39 3.27
N ASN A 83 -5.80 -5.23 2.74
CA ASN A 83 -7.00 -4.92 3.52
C ASN A 83 -7.46 -6.09 4.42
N GLU A 84 -6.99 -7.30 4.16
CA GLU A 84 -7.35 -8.48 4.97
C GLU A 84 -6.57 -8.54 6.29
N LYS A 85 -5.33 -8.05 6.31
CA LYS A 85 -4.42 -8.17 7.46
C LYS A 85 -4.23 -6.86 8.24
N TYR A 86 -4.49 -5.72 7.61
CA TYR A 86 -4.13 -4.40 8.14
C TYR A 86 -5.40 -3.54 8.30
N PRO A 87 -6.02 -3.52 9.51
CA PRO A 87 -7.31 -2.89 9.72
C PRO A 87 -7.30 -1.36 9.52
N PHE A 88 -6.26 -0.65 9.98
CA PHE A 88 -6.22 0.80 9.78
C PHE A 88 -5.98 1.17 8.31
N TRP A 89 -5.24 0.34 7.58
CA TRP A 89 -5.09 0.43 6.13
C TRP A 89 -6.41 0.21 5.40
N LYS A 90 -7.20 -0.77 5.85
CA LYS A 90 -8.54 -1.00 5.31
C LYS A 90 -9.43 0.23 5.52
N GLU A 91 -9.45 0.79 6.72
CA GLU A 91 -10.19 2.04 7.01
C GLU A 91 -9.72 3.21 6.13
N LEU A 92 -8.41 3.36 5.92
CA LEU A 92 -7.85 4.34 5.01
C LEU A 92 -8.37 4.14 3.57
N THR A 93 -8.34 2.90 3.08
CA THR A 93 -8.77 2.53 1.73
C THR A 93 -10.25 2.83 1.53
N GLU A 94 -11.09 2.44 2.49
CA GLU A 94 -12.53 2.73 2.49
C GLU A 94 -12.79 4.24 2.51
N LYS A 95 -12.07 5.00 3.35
CA LYS A 95 -12.15 6.46 3.41
C LYS A 95 -11.82 7.09 2.05
N VAL A 96 -10.73 6.69 1.39
CA VAL A 96 -10.35 7.22 0.08
C VAL A 96 -11.36 6.85 -1.01
N HIS A 97 -11.81 5.60 -1.05
CA HIS A 97 -12.82 5.15 -2.03
C HIS A 97 -14.20 5.79 -1.81
N SER A 98 -14.48 6.30 -0.61
CA SER A 98 -15.71 7.03 -0.31
C SER A 98 -15.73 8.47 -0.85
N LEU A 99 -14.57 9.04 -1.20
CA LEU A 99 -14.47 10.42 -1.71
C LEU A 99 -15.26 10.56 -3.02
N PRO A 100 -16.13 11.57 -3.19
CA PRO A 100 -17.05 11.64 -4.32
C PRO A 100 -16.39 11.46 -5.70
N GLY A 101 -15.28 12.16 -5.96
CA GLY A 101 -14.56 12.06 -7.23
C GLY A 101 -13.87 10.71 -7.44
N ILE A 102 -13.36 10.08 -6.38
CA ILE A 102 -12.77 8.73 -6.46
C ILE A 102 -13.85 7.68 -6.65
N LYS A 103 -14.96 7.79 -5.92
CA LYS A 103 -16.12 6.90 -6.04
C LYS A 103 -16.74 6.95 -7.44
N GLU A 104 -16.77 8.12 -8.07
CA GLU A 104 -17.19 8.25 -9.46
C GLU A 104 -16.17 7.64 -10.43
N TRP A 105 -14.88 7.88 -10.22
CA TRP A 105 -13.80 7.30 -11.02
C TRP A 105 -13.84 5.77 -11.03
N LEU A 106 -14.04 5.14 -9.87
CA LEU A 106 -14.06 3.67 -9.72
C LEU A 106 -15.26 2.98 -10.38
N LYS A 107 -16.29 3.72 -10.82
CA LYS A 107 -17.44 3.15 -11.54
C LYS A 107 -17.23 3.05 -13.04
N LYS A 108 -16.17 3.68 -13.56
CA LYS A 108 -15.79 3.63 -14.98
C LYS A 108 -14.96 2.40 -15.26
#